data_AF-A0A3M1J7B8-F1
#
_entry.id   AF-A0A3M1J7B8-F1
#
_cell.length_a   1.000
_cell.length_b   1.000
_cell.length_c   1.000
_cell.angle_alpha   90.00
_cell.angle_beta   90.00
_cell.angle_gamma   90.00
#
_symmetry.space_group_name_H-M   'P 1'
#
loop_
_entity.id
_entity.type
_entity.pdbx_description
1 polymer ?
#
loop_
_entity_poly.entity_id
_entity_poly.type
_entity_poly.pdbx_seq_one_letter_code
_entity_poly.pdbx_strand_id
1 'polypeptide(L)'
;MTTAYRALTALAGLSLAEAGEYLGVALDTSKSWSMGRNPTPQWAIDALCDLIERQEQAADEALQVIHDLADQHGWPESVDIHVSDDWPADGARAAVAARIIAGLPAGQAFRIS
;
A
#
# COMPACT_ATOMS: atom_id res chain seq x y z
N MET A 1 2.03 -22.54 1.34
CA MET A 1 2.47 -21.91 2.61
C MET A 1 2.74 -20.44 2.31
N THR A 2 2.17 -19.53 3.09
CA THR A 2 2.41 -18.08 2.93
C THR A 2 3.51 -17.67 3.90
N THR A 3 4.58 -17.05 3.42
CA THR A 3 5.64 -16.49 4.27
C THR A 3 5.30 -15.06 4.69
N ALA A 4 5.87 -14.58 5.79
CA ALA A 4 5.71 -13.18 6.21
C ALA A 4 6.11 -12.20 5.10
N TYR A 5 7.24 -12.45 4.44
CA TYR A 5 7.68 -11.68 3.28
C TYR A 5 6.60 -11.59 2.19
N ARG A 6 6.03 -12.74 1.79
CA ARG A 6 4.99 -12.77 0.74
C ARG A 6 3.71 -12.04 1.16
N ALA A 7 3.31 -12.13 2.44
CA ALA A 7 2.15 -11.43 2.97
C ALA A 7 2.37 -9.91 2.95
N LEU A 8 3.55 -9.45 3.42
CA LEU A 8 3.90 -8.04 3.49
C LEU A 8 4.07 -7.41 2.11
N THR A 9 4.74 -8.08 1.16
CA THR A 9 4.85 -7.55 -0.21
C THR A 9 3.49 -7.40 -0.87
N ALA A 10 2.57 -8.36 -0.63
CA ALA A 10 1.21 -8.27 -1.16
C ALA A 10 0.42 -7.11 -0.52
N LEU A 11 0.53 -6.93 0.80
CA LEU A 11 -0.11 -5.83 1.53
C LEU A 11 0.44 -4.45 1.11
N ALA A 12 1.74 -4.38 0.84
CA ALA A 12 2.40 -3.18 0.34
C ALA A 12 2.09 -2.91 -1.15
N GLY A 13 1.38 -3.80 -1.84
CA GLY A 13 1.06 -3.68 -3.27
C GLY A 13 2.23 -3.96 -4.21
N LEU A 14 3.26 -4.69 -3.75
CA LEU A 14 4.45 -4.99 -4.54
C LEU A 14 4.40 -6.39 -5.15
N SER A 15 4.74 -6.50 -6.44
CA SER A 15 5.17 -7.75 -7.04
C SER A 15 6.52 -8.20 -6.46
N LEU A 16 6.91 -9.46 -6.68
CA LEU A 16 8.21 -9.94 -6.22
C LEU A 16 9.40 -9.24 -6.90
N ALA A 17 9.20 -8.71 -8.11
CA ALA A 17 10.21 -7.92 -8.81
C ALA A 17 10.36 -6.54 -8.18
N GLU A 18 9.25 -5.81 -8.02
CA GLU A 18 9.22 -4.49 -7.38
C GLU A 18 9.70 -4.57 -5.92
N ALA A 19 9.35 -5.62 -5.18
CA ALA A 19 9.88 -5.84 -3.83
C ALA A 19 11.40 -6.05 -3.84
N GLY A 20 11.94 -6.74 -4.85
CA GLY A 20 13.38 -6.89 -5.03
C GLY A 20 14.06 -5.54 -5.30
N GLU A 21 13.50 -4.75 -6.21
CA GLU A 21 13.99 -3.41 -6.54
C GLU A 21 13.93 -2.47 -5.32
N TYR A 22 12.80 -2.43 -4.62
CA TYR A 22 12.61 -1.63 -3.41
C TYR A 22 13.63 -1.97 -2.30
N LEU A 23 13.89 -3.26 -2.10
CA LEU A 23 14.82 -3.75 -1.06
C LEU A 23 16.28 -3.80 -1.54
N GLY A 24 16.56 -3.48 -2.80
CA GLY A 24 17.90 -3.55 -3.38
C GLY A 24 18.47 -4.98 -3.50
N VAL A 25 17.61 -5.98 -3.73
CA VAL A 25 18.00 -7.39 -3.86
C VAL A 25 17.56 -7.99 -5.21
N ALA A 26 18.25 -9.04 -5.65
CA ALA A 26 17.90 -9.74 -6.88
C ALA A 26 16.51 -10.41 -6.79
N LEU A 27 15.77 -10.46 -7.92
CA LEU A 27 14.47 -11.13 -8.02
C LEU A 27 14.49 -12.57 -7.49
N ASP A 28 15.57 -13.33 -7.73
CA ASP A 28 15.67 -14.70 -7.24
C ASP A 28 15.80 -14.79 -5.71
N THR A 29 16.36 -13.77 -5.07
CA THR A 29 16.38 -13.63 -3.60
C THR A 29 14.96 -13.39 -3.09
N SER A 30 14.25 -12.43 -3.67
CA SER A 30 12.83 -12.15 -3.38
C SER A 30 11.94 -13.40 -3.55
N LYS A 31 12.14 -14.14 -4.65
CA LYS A 31 11.46 -15.43 -4.89
C LYS A 31 11.79 -16.45 -3.80
N SER A 32 13.07 -16.63 -3.45
CA SER A 32 13.52 -17.56 -2.42
C SER A 32 12.82 -17.31 -1.08
N TRP A 33 12.78 -16.05 -0.65
CA TRP A 33 12.09 -15.60 0.57
C TRP A 33 10.57 -15.80 0.51
N SER A 34 9.94 -15.50 -0.64
CA SER A 34 8.50 -15.70 -0.82
C SER A 34 8.05 -17.18 -0.74
N MET A 35 8.97 -18.10 -1.06
CA MET A 35 8.75 -19.55 -1.00
C MET A 35 9.21 -20.17 0.33
N GLY A 36 9.87 -19.40 1.20
CA GLY A 36 10.44 -19.92 2.45
C GLY A 36 11.64 -20.84 2.25
N ARG A 37 12.31 -20.77 1.09
CA ARG A 37 13.52 -21.57 0.81
C ARG A 37 14.70 -21.09 1.65
N ASN A 38 14.80 -19.76 1.82
CA ASN A 38 15.72 -19.12 2.74
C ASN A 38 14.92 -18.22 3.69
N PRO A 39 15.35 -18.08 4.96
CA PRO A 39 14.73 -17.13 5.88
C PRO A 39 14.90 -15.71 5.34
N THR A 40 13.83 -14.91 5.45
CA THR A 40 13.89 -13.48 5.15
C THR A 40 14.64 -12.76 6.28
N PRO A 41 15.68 -11.97 5.98
CA PRO A 41 16.35 -11.15 6.98
C PRO A 41 15.40 -10.14 7.63
N GLN A 42 15.62 -9.85 8.91
CA GLN A 42 14.76 -8.94 9.67
C GLN A 42 14.69 -7.53 9.05
N TRP A 43 15.81 -6.98 8.58
CA TRP A 43 15.84 -5.66 7.94
C TRP A 43 14.90 -5.55 6.72
N ALA A 44 14.68 -6.64 5.99
CA ALA A 44 13.79 -6.67 4.84
C ALA A 44 12.32 -6.71 5.26
N ILE A 45 12.03 -7.35 6.41
CA ILE A 45 10.71 -7.30 7.04
C ILE A 45 10.44 -5.89 7.55
N ASP A 46 11.38 -5.29 8.27
CA ASP A 46 11.27 -3.94 8.82
C ASP A 46 11.01 -2.91 7.71
N ALA A 47 11.79 -2.95 6.61
CA ALA A 47 11.59 -2.05 5.47
C ALA A 47 10.20 -2.18 4.81
N LEU A 48 9.63 -3.39 4.76
CA LEU A 48 8.28 -3.59 4.24
C LEU A 48 7.22 -3.06 5.21
N CYS A 49 7.41 -3.25 6.53
CA CYS A 49 6.56 -2.66 7.55
C CYS A 49 6.61 -1.12 7.48
N ASP A 50 7.78 -0.52 7.38
CA ASP A 50 7.96 0.93 7.26
C ASP A 50 7.26 1.49 6.00
N LEU A 51 7.27 0.75 4.89
CA LEU A 51 6.50 1.12 3.69
C LEU A 51 5.00 1.10 3.97
N ILE A 52 4.51 0.04 4.61
CA ILE A 52 3.09 -0.12 4.95
C ILE A 52 2.63 0.99 5.92
N GLU A 53 3.41 1.28 6.96
CA GLU A 53 3.11 2.34 7.92
C GLU A 53 3.02 3.71 7.23
N ARG A 54 3.92 4.00 6.28
CA ARG A 54 3.83 5.23 5.49
C ARG A 54 2.58 5.26 4.60
N GLN A 55 2.18 4.13 4.03
CA GLN A 55 0.94 4.04 3.24
C GLN A 55 -0.31 4.27 4.11
N GLU A 56 -0.30 3.75 5.33
CA GLU A 56 -1.37 3.94 6.32
C GLU A 56 -1.45 5.39 6.76
N GLN A 57 -0.32 6.00 7.15
CA GLN A 57 -0.27 7.41 7.52
C GLN A 57 -0.79 8.33 6.40
N ALA A 58 -0.39 8.10 5.15
CA ALA A 58 -0.86 8.88 4.02
C ALA A 58 -2.37 8.69 3.76
N ALA A 59 -2.90 7.48 3.97
CA ALA A 59 -4.32 7.21 3.83
C ALA A 59 -5.13 7.88 4.95
N ASP A 60 -4.65 7.84 6.19
CA ASP A 60 -5.31 8.44 7.35
C ASP A 60 -5.37 9.97 7.22
N GLU A 61 -4.29 10.61 6.78
CA GLU A 61 -4.26 12.05 6.49
C GLU A 61 -5.30 12.43 5.42
N ALA A 62 -5.38 11.66 4.34
CA ALA A 62 -6.36 11.90 3.28
C ALA A 62 -7.80 11.68 3.77
N LEU A 63 -8.04 10.63 4.55
CA LEU A 63 -9.35 10.34 5.14
C LEU A 63 -9.80 11.45 6.08
N GLN A 64 -8.91 11.97 6.92
CA GLN A 64 -9.24 13.09 7.81
C GLN A 64 -9.72 14.31 7.01
N VAL A 65 -9.04 14.66 5.93
CA VAL A 65 -9.45 15.77 5.06
C VAL A 65 -10.83 15.51 4.44
N ILE A 66 -11.09 14.29 3.96
CA ILE A 66 -12.38 13.94 3.37
C ILE A 66 -13.51 14.02 4.41
N HIS A 67 -13.28 13.52 5.63
CA HIS A 67 -14.23 13.60 6.72
C HIS A 67 -14.54 15.04 7.11
N ASP A 68 -13.52 15.89 7.27
CA ASP A 68 -13.70 17.30 7.61
C ASP A 68 -14.53 18.06 6.56
N LEU A 69 -14.34 17.73 5.28
CA LEU A 69 -15.13 18.30 4.18
C LEU A 69 -16.57 17.75 4.17
N ALA A 70 -16.75 16.45 4.43
CA ALA A 70 -18.06 15.82 4.50
C ALA A 70 -18.89 16.35 5.67
N ASP A 71 -18.27 16.66 6.81
CA ASP A 71 -18.95 17.26 7.95
C ASP A 71 -19.45 18.69 7.64
N GLN A 72 -18.75 19.41 6.75
CA GLN A 72 -19.11 20.77 6.35
C GLN A 72 -20.14 20.81 5.20
N HIS A 73 -20.07 19.86 4.27
CA HIS A 73 -20.79 19.92 3.00
C HIS A 73 -21.70 18.72 2.72
N GLY A 74 -21.68 17.70 3.59
CA GLY A 74 -22.28 16.39 3.34
C GLY A 74 -21.36 15.48 2.52
N TRP A 75 -21.68 14.18 2.53
CA TRP A 75 -20.93 13.18 1.76
C TRP A 75 -21.16 13.36 0.25
N PRO A 76 -20.08 13.38 -0.56
CA PRO A 76 -20.22 13.45 -2.01
C PRO A 76 -20.70 12.12 -2.60
N GLU A 77 -21.36 12.16 -3.76
CA GLU A 77 -21.73 10.96 -4.53
C GLU A 77 -20.51 10.29 -5.18
N SER A 78 -19.45 11.07 -5.46
CA SER A 78 -18.21 10.57 -6.04
C SER A 78 -16.96 11.19 -5.40
N VAL A 79 -15.90 10.39 -5.31
CA VAL A 79 -14.59 10.80 -4.79
C VAL A 79 -13.52 10.45 -5.82
N ASP A 80 -12.74 11.45 -6.25
CA ASP A 80 -11.54 11.27 -7.06
C ASP A 80 -10.31 11.28 -6.16
N ILE A 81 -9.56 10.18 -6.17
CA ILE A 81 -8.41 9.96 -5.30
C ILE A 81 -7.16 10.06 -6.16
N HIS A 82 -6.44 11.16 -5.94
CA HIS A 82 -5.12 11.35 -6.51
C HIS A 82 -4.05 11.07 -5.44
N VAL A 83 -3.18 10.10 -5.71
CA VAL A 83 -2.05 9.77 -4.84
C VAL A 83 -0.78 10.16 -5.57
N SER A 84 0.16 10.82 -4.87
CA SER A 84 1.46 11.20 -5.46
C SER A 84 2.17 10.02 -6.13
N ASP A 85 3.01 10.29 -7.13
CA ASP A 85 3.82 9.29 -7.83
C ASP A 85 5.11 8.91 -7.06
N ASP A 86 5.34 9.48 -5.87
CA ASP A 86 6.56 9.26 -5.06
C ASP A 86 6.63 7.87 -4.37
N TRP A 87 5.81 6.90 -4.79
CA TRP A 87 5.81 5.54 -4.27
C TRP A 87 6.74 4.62 -5.07
N PRO A 88 7.31 3.58 -4.45
CA PRO A 88 8.30 2.73 -5.11
C PRO A 88 7.76 1.92 -6.30
N ALA A 89 6.44 1.81 -6.43
CA ALA A 89 5.77 1.14 -7.55
C ALA A 89 4.32 1.61 -7.69
N ASP A 90 3.74 1.44 -8.88
CA ASP A 90 2.32 1.73 -9.12
C ASP A 90 1.40 0.93 -8.20
N GLY A 91 1.73 -0.33 -7.91
CA GLY A 91 0.97 -1.14 -6.97
C GLY A 91 1.05 -0.62 -5.53
N ALA A 92 2.19 -0.02 -5.14
CA ALA A 92 2.34 0.61 -3.83
C ALA A 92 1.51 1.89 -3.71
N ARG A 93 1.44 2.68 -4.79
CA ARG A 93 0.54 3.83 -4.90
C ARG A 93 -0.92 3.40 -4.83
N ALA A 94 -1.29 2.37 -5.58
CA ALA A 94 -2.63 1.79 -5.56
C ALA A 94 -3.01 1.26 -4.16
N ALA A 95 -2.06 0.75 -3.40
CA ALA A 95 -2.30 0.29 -2.03
C ALA A 95 -2.67 1.42 -1.06
N VAL A 96 -2.21 2.66 -1.30
CA VAL A 96 -2.68 3.85 -0.56
C VAL A 96 -4.12 4.18 -0.95
N ALA A 97 -4.40 4.27 -2.26
CA ALA A 97 -5.74 4.54 -2.75
C ALA A 97 -6.76 3.51 -2.25
N ALA A 98 -6.38 2.22 -2.20
CA ALA A 98 -7.21 1.15 -1.67
C ALA A 98 -7.54 1.35 -0.18
N ARG A 99 -6.58 1.80 0.64
CA ARG A 99 -6.81 2.11 2.07
C ARG A 99 -7.76 3.29 2.24
N ILE A 100 -7.60 4.34 1.45
CA ILE A 100 -8.54 5.48 1.43
C ILE A 100 -9.94 4.99 1.09
N ILE A 101 -10.10 4.24 -0.01
CA ILE A 101 -11.42 3.70 -0.42
C ILE A 101 -12.03 2.83 0.67
N ALA A 102 -11.24 1.97 1.30
CA ALA A 102 -11.70 1.08 2.36
C ALA A 102 -12.13 1.82 3.64
N GLY A 103 -11.59 3.02 3.90
CA GLY A 103 -11.96 3.87 5.03
C GLY A 103 -13.20 4.73 4.80
N LEU A 104 -13.67 4.85 3.55
CA LEU A 104 -14.83 5.67 3.21
C LEU A 104 -16.15 4.89 3.39
N PRO A 105 -17.29 5.59 3.56
CA PRO A 105 -18.59 4.93 3.64
C PRO A 105 -18.90 4.12 2.38
N ALA A 106 -19.92 3.26 2.47
CA ALA A 106 -20.45 2.57 1.30
C ALA A 106 -21.42 3.48 0.52
N GLY A 107 -21.46 3.32 -0.81
CA GLY A 107 -22.40 4.00 -1.70
C GLY A 107 -21.80 5.10 -2.58
N GLN A 108 -20.55 5.47 -2.33
CA GLN A 108 -19.79 6.41 -3.15
C GLN A 108 -19.23 5.73 -4.40
N ALA A 109 -19.19 6.47 -5.51
CA ALA A 109 -18.40 6.10 -6.68
C ALA A 109 -16.94 6.56 -6.51
N PHE A 110 -15.97 5.71 -6.85
CA PHE A 110 -14.54 6.01 -6.71
C PHE A 110 -13.84 6.08 -8.05
N ARG A 111 -12.94 7.07 -8.20
CA ARG A 111 -11.97 7.14 -9.28
C ARG A 111 -10.57 7.28 -8.68
N ILE A 112 -9.60 6.59 -9.27
CA ILE A 112 -8.18 6.73 -8.95
C ILE A 112 -7.53 7.36 -10.18
N SER A 113 -6.80 8.47 -9.99
CA SER A 113 -6.15 9.23 -11.07
C SER A 113 -4.68 9.54 -10.80
#